data_AF-A0A535MK01-F1
#
_entry.id   AF-A0A535MK01-F1
#
_cell.length_a   1.000
_cell.length_b   1.000
_cell.length_c   1.000
_cell.angle_alpha   90.00
_cell.angle_beta   90.00
_cell.angle_gamma   90.00
#
_symmetry.space_group_name_H-M   'P 1'
#
loop_
_entity.id
_entity.type
_entity.pdbx_description
1 polymer ?
#
loop_
_entity_poly.entity_id
_entity_poly.type
_entity_poly.pdbx_seq_one_letter_code
_entity_poly.pdbx_strand_id
1 'polypeptide(L)'
;MATMETTSGRRLPRSGSAALAVAALVQAVLGIEFVLTGLSKVADSGYVAHFGTFIAASPGAHRGLIAPLVQAVVMPHLAIAAELAKFGELVVGVVLLVAAAETARRRFSGRFGGQRRYEPAVALAGAGAGLGLAGISITIFLLQGGELPAVNPARAFASAIPVELMMVALGLAMAWLEFARFRALRPRSASAAAPAPSGLIAVR
;
A
#
# COMPACT_ATOMS: atom_id res chain seq x y z
N MET A 1 -35.24 14.97 -38.40
CA MET A 1 -34.46 13.71 -38.36
C MET A 1 -33.14 14.05 -37.69
N ALA A 2 -33.07 13.90 -36.36
CA ALA A 2 -31.94 14.36 -35.55
C ALA A 2 -30.93 13.22 -35.37
N THR A 3 -29.68 13.47 -35.74
CA THR A 3 -28.55 12.56 -35.63
C THR A 3 -28.23 12.29 -34.16
N MET A 4 -28.37 11.02 -33.79
CA MET A 4 -28.03 10.48 -32.48
C MET A 4 -26.50 10.43 -32.37
N GLU A 5 -25.88 11.45 -31.77
CA GLU A 5 -24.46 11.42 -31.42
C GLU A 5 -24.24 10.35 -30.33
N THR A 6 -23.82 9.17 -30.77
CA THR A 6 -23.29 8.14 -29.89
C THR A 6 -21.96 8.64 -29.33
N THR A 7 -22.00 9.21 -28.12
CA THR A 7 -20.80 9.46 -27.31
C THR A 7 -20.03 8.15 -27.17
N SER A 8 -18.97 8.00 -27.96
CA SER A 8 -18.04 6.89 -27.93
C SER A 8 -17.36 6.86 -26.55
N GLY A 9 -17.93 6.08 -25.64
CA GLY A 9 -17.38 5.85 -24.32
C GLY A 9 -15.98 5.27 -24.49
N ARG A 10 -14.97 6.07 -24.17
CA ARG A 10 -13.54 5.71 -24.21
C ARG A 10 -13.33 4.42 -23.41
N ARG A 11 -13.35 3.27 -24.10
CA ARG A 11 -13.08 1.97 -23.49
C ARG A 11 -11.65 1.99 -22.97
N LEU A 12 -11.49 1.80 -21.67
CA LEU A 12 -10.17 1.60 -21.07
C LEU A 12 -9.51 0.38 -21.74
N PRO A 13 -8.21 0.44 -22.08
CA PRO A 13 -7.51 -0.68 -22.67
C PRO A 13 -7.60 -1.91 -21.76
N ARG A 14 -7.90 -3.09 -22.34
CA ARG A 14 -8.12 -4.35 -21.62
C ARG A 14 -6.93 -4.78 -20.75
N SER A 15 -5.70 -4.38 -21.09
CA SER A 15 -4.49 -4.65 -20.29
C SER A 15 -4.49 -3.91 -18.95
N GLY A 16 -5.06 -2.70 -18.89
CA GLY A 16 -5.20 -1.95 -17.65
C GLY A 16 -6.16 -2.62 -16.67
N SER A 17 -7.13 -3.41 -17.15
CA SER A 17 -8.00 -4.17 -16.26
C SER A 17 -7.21 -5.30 -15.61
N ALA A 18 -6.54 -6.17 -16.37
CA ALA A 18 -5.81 -7.32 -15.85
C ALA A 18 -4.74 -6.95 -14.81
N ALA A 19 -3.94 -5.90 -15.06
CA ALA A 19 -2.95 -5.40 -14.10
C ALA A 19 -3.60 -4.99 -12.77
N LEU A 20 -4.74 -4.30 -12.82
CA LEU A 20 -5.50 -3.95 -11.61
C LEU A 20 -6.13 -5.17 -10.92
N ALA A 21 -6.40 -6.28 -11.63
CA ALA A 21 -6.81 -7.54 -10.99
C ALA A 21 -5.72 -8.08 -10.10
N VAL A 22 -4.54 -8.21 -10.70
CA VAL A 22 -3.39 -8.85 -10.08
C VAL A 22 -2.94 -8.00 -8.92
N ALA A 23 -2.90 -6.68 -9.10
CA ALA A 23 -2.66 -5.74 -8.02
C ALA A 23 -3.67 -5.91 -6.87
N ALA A 24 -4.97 -5.99 -7.15
CA ALA A 24 -5.98 -6.20 -6.11
C ALA A 24 -5.80 -7.54 -5.39
N LEU A 25 -5.47 -8.62 -6.11
CA LEU A 25 -5.23 -9.93 -5.53
C LEU A 25 -4.00 -9.95 -4.63
N VAL A 26 -2.86 -9.44 -5.12
CA VAL A 26 -1.62 -9.31 -4.35
C VAL A 26 -1.87 -8.47 -3.11
N GLN A 27 -2.53 -7.32 -3.27
CA GLN A 27 -2.87 -6.45 -2.15
C GLN A 27 -3.79 -7.13 -1.13
N ALA A 28 -4.73 -7.96 -1.58
CA ALA A 28 -5.60 -8.74 -0.70
C ALA A 28 -4.79 -9.77 0.09
N VAL A 29 -3.90 -10.54 -0.55
CA VAL A 29 -3.06 -11.53 0.12
C VAL A 29 -2.16 -10.87 1.16
N LEU A 30 -1.48 -9.78 0.80
CA LEU A 30 -0.64 -9.01 1.73
C LEU A 30 -1.46 -8.40 2.87
N GLY A 31 -2.67 -7.91 2.56
CA GLY A 31 -3.60 -7.40 3.56
C GLY A 31 -4.05 -8.48 4.55
N ILE A 32 -4.37 -9.68 4.07
CA ILE A 32 -4.73 -10.84 4.90
C ILE A 32 -3.58 -11.18 5.83
N GLU A 33 -2.36 -11.32 5.29
CA GLU A 33 -1.16 -11.62 6.07
C GLU A 33 -1.00 -10.63 7.23
N PHE A 34 -1.00 -9.33 6.94
CA PHE A 34 -0.82 -8.29 7.95
C PHE A 34 -1.95 -8.19 8.97
N VAL A 35 -3.19 -8.47 8.56
CA VAL A 35 -4.32 -8.57 9.51
C VAL A 35 -4.14 -9.76 10.43
N LEU A 36 -3.79 -10.93 9.90
CA LEU A 36 -3.62 -12.14 10.70
C LEU A 36 -2.43 -12.02 11.65
N THR A 37 -1.30 -11.46 11.20
CA THR A 37 -0.15 -11.20 12.08
C THR A 37 -0.51 -10.16 13.14
N GLY A 38 -1.15 -9.06 12.76
CA GLY A 38 -1.60 -8.02 13.70
C GLY A 38 -2.58 -8.54 14.75
N LEU A 39 -3.57 -9.33 14.34
CA LEU A 39 -4.52 -9.97 15.27
C LEU A 39 -3.84 -10.98 16.19
N SER A 40 -2.86 -11.74 15.69
CA SER A 40 -2.08 -12.67 16.51
C SER A 40 -1.32 -11.91 17.61
N LYS A 41 -0.74 -10.75 17.29
CA LYS A 41 -0.07 -9.88 18.27
C LYS A 41 -1.04 -9.24 19.27
N VAL A 42 -2.27 -8.92 18.85
CA VAL A 42 -3.33 -8.44 19.74
C VAL A 42 -3.82 -9.53 20.69
N ALA A 43 -3.88 -10.78 20.24
CA ALA A 43 -4.29 -11.92 21.05
C ALA A 43 -3.19 -12.36 22.05
N ASP A 44 -1.94 -12.00 21.82
CA ASP A 44 -0.82 -12.34 22.70
C ASP A 44 -0.73 -11.38 23.90
N SER A 45 -1.20 -11.85 25.06
CA SER A 45 -1.10 -11.12 26.33
C SER A 45 0.35 -10.82 26.78
N GLY A 46 1.34 -11.57 26.28
CA GLY A 46 2.76 -11.39 26.56
C GLY A 46 3.51 -10.61 25.47
N TYR A 47 2.80 -10.03 24.49
CA TYR A 47 3.40 -9.51 23.26
C TYR A 47 4.56 -8.52 23.50
N VAL A 48 4.40 -7.59 24.45
CA VAL A 48 5.45 -6.60 24.76
C VAL A 48 6.74 -7.26 25.25
N ALA A 49 6.63 -8.29 26.09
CA ALA A 49 7.79 -9.04 26.59
C ALA A 49 8.43 -9.86 25.46
N HIS A 50 7.63 -10.56 24.65
CA HIS A 50 8.12 -11.30 23.49
C HIS A 50 8.81 -10.39 22.46
N PHE A 51 8.24 -9.20 22.22
CA PHE A 51 8.83 -8.17 21.36
C PHE A 51 10.18 -7.70 21.90
N GLY A 52 10.28 -7.42 23.20
CA GLY A 52 11.54 -7.04 23.85
C GLY A 52 12.62 -8.11 23.68
N THR A 53 12.28 -9.38 23.91
CA THR A 53 13.18 -10.52 23.70
C THR A 53 13.61 -10.64 22.23
N PHE A 54 12.67 -10.47 21.29
CA PHE A 54 12.98 -10.49 19.86
C PHE A 54 13.96 -9.39 19.47
N ILE A 55 13.72 -8.13 19.88
CA ILE A 55 14.62 -7.02 19.58
C ILE A 55 15.99 -7.23 20.24
N ALA A 56 16.03 -7.67 21.51
CA ALA A 56 17.28 -7.93 22.20
C ALA A 56 18.10 -9.09 21.58
N ALA A 57 17.45 -10.08 20.97
CA ALA A 57 18.11 -11.16 20.25
C ALA A 57 18.47 -10.81 18.79
N SER A 58 17.92 -9.72 18.26
CA SER A 58 18.04 -9.35 16.84
C SER A 58 19.45 -8.81 16.52
N PRO A 59 20.17 -9.36 15.52
CA PRO A 59 21.47 -8.85 15.13
C PRO A 59 21.45 -7.35 14.80
N GLY A 60 20.42 -6.88 14.10
CA GLY A 60 20.24 -5.49 13.69
C GLY A 60 20.00 -4.51 14.84
N ALA A 61 19.69 -4.99 16.04
CA ALA A 61 19.60 -4.14 17.22
C ALA A 61 20.98 -3.77 17.78
N HIS A 62 22.00 -4.60 17.55
CA HIS A 62 23.35 -4.43 18.12
C HIS A 62 24.38 -3.99 17.10
N ARG A 63 24.16 -4.28 15.82
CA ARG A 63 25.07 -3.97 14.72
C ARG A 63 24.32 -3.61 13.45
N GLY A 64 24.98 -2.88 12.55
CA GLY A 64 24.42 -2.49 11.25
C GLY A 64 23.75 -1.12 11.27
N LEU A 65 23.12 -0.78 10.14
CA LEU A 65 22.68 0.59 9.83
C LEU A 65 21.62 1.14 10.80
N ILE A 66 20.75 0.27 11.31
CA ILE A 66 19.63 0.68 12.18
C ILE A 66 19.95 0.53 13.67
N ALA A 67 21.07 -0.10 14.05
CA ALA A 67 21.39 -0.35 15.45
C ALA A 67 21.40 0.92 16.31
N PRO A 68 21.99 2.05 15.89
CA PRO A 68 21.93 3.29 16.69
C PRO A 68 20.49 3.77 16.92
N LEU A 69 19.62 3.66 15.90
CA LEU A 69 18.22 4.04 16.00
C LEU A 69 17.46 3.11 16.96
N VAL A 70 17.70 1.80 16.85
CA VAL A 70 17.05 0.80 17.72
C VAL A 70 17.47 1.01 19.17
N GLN A 71 18.75 1.21 19.45
CA GLN A 71 19.26 1.44 20.81
C GLN A 71 18.80 2.79 21.39
N ALA A 72 18.73 3.85 20.59
CA ALA A 72 18.35 5.17 21.07
C ALA A 72 16.84 5.37 21.20
N VAL A 73 16.03 4.73 20.35
CA VAL A 73 14.59 5.00 20.24
C VAL A 73 13.74 3.81 20.67
N VAL A 74 14.04 2.61 20.18
CA VAL A 74 13.20 1.42 20.40
C VAL A 74 13.44 0.83 21.78
N MET A 75 14.70 0.60 22.16
CA MET A 75 15.06 -0.04 23.43
C MET A 75 14.58 0.73 24.68
N PRO A 76 14.66 2.07 24.74
CA PRO A 76 14.16 2.81 25.90
C PRO A 76 12.62 2.86 25.95
N HIS A 77 11.95 2.62 24.82
CA HIS A 77 10.49 2.77 24.66
C HIS A 77 9.84 1.48 24.12
N LEU A 78 10.27 0.32 24.61
CA LEU A 78 9.84 -0.99 24.09
C LEU A 78 8.32 -1.16 24.07
N ALA A 79 7.62 -0.71 25.11
CA ALA A 79 6.16 -0.80 25.16
C ALA A 79 5.51 -0.01 24.01
N ILE A 80 5.97 1.22 23.77
CA ILE A 80 5.45 2.06 22.68
C ILE A 80 5.77 1.43 21.32
N ALA A 81 7.02 0.98 21.13
CA ALA A 81 7.43 0.34 19.89
C ALA A 81 6.65 -0.96 19.60
N ALA A 82 6.39 -1.77 20.62
CA ALA A 82 5.56 -2.96 20.51
C ALA A 82 4.12 -2.60 20.12
N GLU A 83 3.49 -1.65 20.81
CA GLU A 83 2.14 -1.20 20.47
C GLU A 83 2.06 -0.64 19.03
N LEU A 84 3.07 0.12 18.60
CA LEU A 84 3.18 0.61 17.22
C LEU A 84 3.35 -0.52 16.22
N ALA A 85 4.16 -1.53 16.50
CA ALA A 85 4.31 -2.69 15.61
C ALA A 85 3.03 -3.52 15.51
N LYS A 86 2.35 -3.73 16.65
CA LYS A 86 1.08 -4.47 16.76
C LYS A 86 -0.03 -3.80 15.97
N PHE A 87 -0.31 -2.54 16.28
CA PHE A 87 -1.40 -1.81 15.61
C PHE A 87 -1.02 -1.34 14.22
N GLY A 88 0.26 -1.05 13.97
CA GLY A 88 0.77 -0.67 12.65
C GLY A 88 0.52 -1.76 11.63
N GLU A 89 0.86 -3.02 11.94
CA GLU A 89 0.59 -4.14 11.04
C GLU A 89 -0.91 -4.33 10.80
N LEU A 90 -1.71 -4.30 11.86
CA LEU A 90 -3.16 -4.48 11.74
C LEU A 90 -3.80 -3.39 10.88
N VAL A 91 -3.46 -2.13 11.11
CA VAL A 91 -3.99 -0.98 10.35
C VAL A 91 -3.53 -1.07 8.89
N VAL A 92 -2.26 -1.36 8.64
CA VAL A 92 -1.74 -1.56 7.27
C VAL A 92 -2.53 -2.67 6.57
N GLY A 93 -2.70 -3.82 7.23
CA GLY A 93 -3.44 -4.94 6.68
C GLY A 93 -4.89 -4.58 6.32
N VAL A 94 -5.63 -3.96 7.24
CA VAL A 94 -7.02 -3.54 7.01
C VAL A 94 -7.12 -2.56 5.84
N VAL A 95 -6.24 -1.57 5.78
CA VAL A 95 -6.25 -0.58 4.70
C VAL A 95 -5.95 -1.22 3.35
N LEU A 96 -4.99 -2.15 3.29
CA LEU A 96 -4.70 -2.92 2.07
C LEU A 96 -5.92 -3.72 1.60
N LEU A 97 -6.63 -4.39 2.52
CA LEU A 97 -7.85 -5.13 2.21
C LEU A 97 -8.97 -4.23 1.68
N VAL A 98 -9.21 -3.08 2.33
CA VAL A 98 -10.23 -2.13 1.87
C VAL A 98 -9.88 -1.60 0.47
N ALA A 99 -8.63 -1.21 0.25
CA ALA A 99 -8.21 -0.71 -1.05
C ALA A 99 -8.25 -1.82 -2.14
N ALA A 100 -7.99 -3.08 -1.78
CA ALA A 100 -8.08 -4.23 -2.67
C ALA A 100 -9.54 -4.51 -3.06
N ALA A 101 -10.43 -4.52 -2.07
CA ALA A 101 -11.86 -4.68 -2.28
C ALA A 101 -12.44 -3.57 -3.18
N GLU A 102 -12.01 -2.31 -3.00
CA GLU A 102 -12.42 -1.21 -3.88
C GLU A 102 -11.89 -1.34 -5.31
N THR A 103 -10.63 -1.78 -5.48
CA THR A 103 -10.08 -2.08 -6.81
C THR A 103 -10.85 -3.23 -7.48
N ALA A 104 -11.18 -4.27 -6.73
CA ALA A 104 -11.97 -5.39 -7.22
C ALA A 104 -13.41 -4.96 -7.56
N ARG A 105 -14.04 -4.13 -6.72
CA ARG A 105 -15.42 -3.64 -6.89
C ARG A 105 -15.63 -2.96 -8.24
N ARG A 106 -14.67 -2.15 -8.71
CA ARG A 106 -14.74 -1.47 -10.01
C ARG A 106 -14.85 -2.41 -11.22
N ARG A 107 -14.63 -3.71 -11.03
CA ARG A 107 -14.68 -4.71 -12.11
C ARG A 107 -16.09 -5.21 -12.37
N PHE A 108 -16.99 -5.05 -11.42
CA PHE A 108 -18.40 -5.38 -11.61
C PHE A 108 -19.09 -4.31 -12.45
N SER A 109 -20.10 -4.71 -13.23
CA SER A 109 -20.90 -3.78 -14.03
C SER A 109 -22.00 -3.11 -13.20
N GLY A 110 -22.64 -2.09 -13.77
CA GLY A 110 -23.79 -1.42 -13.17
C GLY A 110 -23.46 -0.51 -11.99
N ARG A 111 -24.47 -0.23 -11.15
CA ARG A 111 -24.36 0.72 -10.02
C ARG A 111 -23.31 0.29 -8.98
N PHE A 112 -23.06 -1.01 -8.84
CA PHE A 112 -22.11 -1.54 -7.86
C PHE A 112 -20.66 -1.21 -8.21
N GLY A 113 -20.26 -1.27 -9.48
CA GLY A 113 -18.92 -0.90 -9.95
C GLY A 113 -18.74 0.57 -10.31
N GLY A 114 -19.78 1.39 -10.15
CA GLY A 114 -19.72 2.84 -10.41
C GLY A 114 -18.71 3.55 -9.50
N GLN A 115 -18.14 4.64 -10.01
CA GLN A 115 -17.19 5.47 -9.26
C GLN A 115 -17.87 6.16 -8.06
N ARG A 116 -17.26 6.06 -6.87
CA ARG A 116 -17.70 6.69 -5.63
C ARG A 116 -16.77 7.85 -5.24
N ARG A 117 -17.31 8.82 -4.50
CA ARG A 117 -16.59 10.06 -4.12
C ARG A 117 -15.40 9.84 -3.18
N TYR A 118 -15.45 8.80 -2.34
CA TYR A 118 -14.41 8.51 -1.36
C TYR A 118 -13.22 7.74 -1.93
N GLU A 119 -13.31 7.22 -3.16
CA GLU A 119 -12.28 6.36 -3.72
C GLU A 119 -10.88 7.00 -3.86
N PRO A 120 -10.74 8.31 -4.16
CA PRO A 120 -9.43 8.95 -4.10
C PRO A 120 -8.80 8.84 -2.71
N ALA A 121 -9.59 8.99 -1.64
CA ALA A 121 -9.08 8.89 -0.27
C ALA A 121 -8.65 7.44 0.06
N VAL A 122 -9.43 6.45 -0.36
CA VAL A 122 -9.05 5.02 -0.21
C VAL A 122 -7.79 4.70 -0.99
N ALA A 123 -7.63 5.23 -2.20
CA ALA A 123 -6.42 5.04 -2.99
C ALA A 123 -5.20 5.71 -2.34
N LEU A 124 -5.35 6.90 -1.78
CA LEU A 124 -4.26 7.54 -1.03
C LEU A 124 -3.91 6.75 0.25
N ALA A 125 -4.91 6.28 0.99
CA ALA A 125 -4.70 5.45 2.17
C ALA A 125 -4.01 4.12 1.81
N GLY A 126 -4.46 3.47 0.72
CA GLY A 126 -3.83 2.27 0.17
C GLY A 126 -2.37 2.51 -0.24
N ALA A 127 -2.07 3.68 -0.82
CA ALA A 127 -0.69 4.05 -1.13
C ALA A 127 0.16 4.18 0.15
N GLY A 128 -0.38 4.84 1.18
CA GLY A 128 0.25 4.94 2.50
C GLY A 128 0.46 3.56 3.15
N ALA A 129 -0.51 2.66 3.05
CA ALA A 129 -0.38 1.30 3.56
C ALA A 129 0.66 0.47 2.81
N GLY A 130 0.80 0.65 1.49
CA GLY A 130 1.89 0.06 0.71
C GLY A 130 3.27 0.52 1.18
N LEU A 131 3.42 1.82 1.49
CA LEU A 131 4.64 2.36 2.09
C LEU A 131 4.86 1.82 3.51
N GLY A 132 3.80 1.71 4.31
CA GLY A 132 3.85 1.12 5.66
C GLY A 132 4.32 -0.33 5.62
N LEU A 133 3.77 -1.16 4.73
CA LEU A 133 4.19 -2.53 4.50
C LEU A 133 5.66 -2.61 4.10
N ALA A 134 6.10 -1.76 3.16
CA ALA A 134 7.50 -1.72 2.74
C ALA A 134 8.42 -1.29 3.90
N GLY A 135 8.02 -0.28 4.68
CA GLY A 135 8.76 0.22 5.85
C GLY A 135 8.90 -0.82 6.96
N ILE A 136 7.82 -1.52 7.29
CA ILE A 136 7.83 -2.63 8.26
C ILE A 136 8.74 -3.75 7.75
N SER A 137 8.58 -4.17 6.49
CA SER A 137 9.35 -5.27 5.90
C SER A 137 10.85 -4.98 5.85
N ILE A 138 11.26 -3.77 5.43
CA ILE A 138 12.69 -3.41 5.41
C ILE A 138 13.26 -3.32 6.83
N THR A 139 12.46 -2.88 7.80
CA THR A 139 12.91 -2.79 9.20
C THR A 139 13.12 -4.19 9.79
N ILE A 140 12.20 -5.13 9.54
CA ILE A 140 12.35 -6.53 9.96
C ILE A 140 13.59 -7.16 9.30
N PHE A 141 13.75 -6.96 7.98
CA PHE A 141 14.92 -7.43 7.24
C PHE A 141 16.24 -6.95 7.88
N LEU A 142 16.33 -5.65 8.18
CA LEU A 142 17.51 -5.07 8.80
C LEU A 142 17.69 -5.55 10.25
N LEU A 143 16.61 -5.70 11.02
CA LEU A 143 16.64 -6.23 12.39
C LEU A 143 17.17 -7.67 12.44
N GLN A 144 16.77 -8.51 11.50
CA GLN A 144 17.25 -9.89 11.39
C GLN A 144 18.71 -9.98 10.93
N GLY A 145 19.36 -8.86 10.61
CA GLY A 145 20.72 -8.83 10.07
C GLY A 145 20.77 -9.25 8.60
N GLY A 146 19.70 -8.98 7.86
CA GLY A 146 19.60 -9.29 6.44
C GLY A 146 20.70 -8.63 5.62
N GLU A 147 21.13 -9.33 4.58
CA GLU A 147 22.14 -8.88 3.63
C GLU A 147 21.56 -8.74 2.24
N LEU A 148 22.08 -7.78 1.47
CA LEU A 148 21.60 -7.54 0.11
C LEU A 148 21.84 -8.78 -0.78
N PRO A 149 20.94 -9.05 -1.75
CA PRO A 149 21.09 -10.16 -2.67
C PRO A 149 22.46 -10.16 -3.36
N ALA A 150 23.19 -11.26 -3.20
CA ALA A 150 24.51 -11.44 -3.79
C ALA A 150 24.74 -12.92 -4.12
N VAL A 151 25.58 -13.19 -5.13
CA VAL A 151 26.01 -14.56 -5.46
C VAL A 151 26.95 -15.03 -4.35
N ASN A 152 26.46 -15.94 -3.49
CA ASN A 152 27.24 -16.49 -2.38
C ASN A 152 27.08 -18.02 -2.30
N PRO A 153 28.13 -18.80 -2.60
CA PRO A 153 28.09 -20.26 -2.52
C PRO A 153 27.71 -20.81 -1.14
N ALA A 154 28.02 -20.08 -0.06
CA ALA A 154 27.66 -20.47 1.31
C ALA A 154 26.16 -20.41 1.59
N ARG A 155 25.36 -19.85 0.67
CA ARG A 155 23.90 -19.69 0.77
C ARG A 155 23.14 -20.43 -0.32
N ALA A 156 23.70 -21.49 -0.89
CA ALA A 156 23.11 -22.22 -2.01
C ALA A 156 21.68 -22.75 -1.76
N PHE A 157 21.32 -23.02 -0.51
CA PHE A 157 19.98 -23.48 -0.10
C PHE A 157 19.08 -22.37 0.46
N ALA A 158 19.56 -21.14 0.55
CA ALA A 158 18.75 -20.00 0.96
C ALA A 158 18.10 -19.34 -0.26
N SER A 159 16.99 -18.61 -0.04
CA SER A 159 16.44 -17.77 -1.10
C SER A 159 17.43 -16.67 -1.47
N ALA A 160 17.66 -16.47 -2.77
CA ALA A 160 18.50 -15.38 -3.26
C ALA A 160 17.93 -14.00 -2.92
N ILE A 161 16.60 -13.89 -2.85
CA ILE A 161 15.88 -12.69 -2.39
C ILE A 161 15.12 -13.08 -1.13
N PRO A 162 15.56 -12.61 0.05
CA PRO A 162 14.82 -12.76 1.30
C PRO A 162 13.36 -12.30 1.14
N VAL A 163 12.43 -13.02 1.76
CA VAL A 163 11.00 -12.77 1.61
C VAL A 163 10.65 -11.33 2.03
N GLU A 164 11.33 -10.81 3.04
CA GLU A 164 11.18 -9.43 3.53
C GLU A 164 11.53 -8.42 2.44
N LEU A 165 12.60 -8.64 1.66
CA LEU A 165 12.96 -7.75 0.54
C LEU A 165 11.98 -7.87 -0.63
N MET A 166 11.45 -9.07 -0.88
CA MET A 166 10.34 -9.23 -1.84
C MET A 166 9.12 -8.42 -1.40
N MET A 167 8.77 -8.45 -0.11
CA MET A 167 7.68 -7.66 0.47
C MET A 167 7.91 -6.16 0.34
N VAL A 168 9.16 -5.68 0.49
CA VAL A 168 9.51 -4.27 0.22
C VAL A 168 9.17 -3.89 -1.22
N ALA A 169 9.62 -4.68 -2.20
CA ALA A 169 9.36 -4.41 -3.60
C ALA A 169 7.85 -4.41 -3.92
N LEU A 170 7.11 -5.38 -3.37
CA LEU A 170 5.66 -5.45 -3.50
C LEU A 170 4.97 -4.23 -2.86
N GLY A 171 5.36 -3.86 -1.64
CA GLY A 171 4.81 -2.69 -0.95
C GLY A 171 5.01 -1.39 -1.72
N LEU A 172 6.20 -1.19 -2.29
CA LEU A 172 6.50 -0.03 -3.14
C LEU A 172 5.70 -0.05 -4.45
N ALA A 173 5.57 -1.21 -5.09
CA ALA A 173 4.76 -1.37 -6.30
C ALA A 173 3.28 -1.04 -6.04
N MET A 174 2.74 -1.52 -4.91
CA MET A 174 1.38 -1.22 -4.49
C MET A 174 1.21 0.25 -4.13
N ALA A 175 2.16 0.84 -3.41
CA ALA A 175 2.17 2.27 -3.10
C ALA A 175 2.10 3.12 -4.37
N TRP A 176 2.91 2.78 -5.37
CA TRP A 176 2.94 3.45 -6.65
C TRP A 176 1.62 3.31 -7.43
N LEU A 177 1.10 2.08 -7.53
CA LEU A 177 -0.17 1.81 -8.22
C LEU A 177 -1.34 2.55 -7.60
N GLU A 178 -1.45 2.51 -6.27
CA GLU A 178 -2.51 3.17 -5.52
C GLU A 178 -2.38 4.69 -5.58
N PHE A 179 -1.16 5.23 -5.57
CA PHE A 179 -0.94 6.66 -5.79
C PHE A 179 -1.29 7.09 -7.22
N ALA A 180 -0.97 6.29 -8.23
CA ALA A 180 -1.38 6.54 -9.61
C ALA A 180 -2.91 6.50 -9.74
N ARG A 181 -3.58 5.53 -9.10
CA ARG A 181 -5.04 5.45 -9.02
C ARG A 181 -5.62 6.70 -8.37
N PHE A 182 -5.07 7.13 -7.25
CA PHE A 182 -5.46 8.36 -6.58
C PHE A 182 -5.37 9.59 -7.50
N ARG A 183 -4.24 9.77 -8.19
CA ARG A 183 -4.07 10.87 -9.15
C ARG A 183 -5.08 10.82 -10.29
N ALA A 184 -5.43 9.63 -10.77
CA ALA A 184 -6.42 9.45 -11.83
C ALA A 184 -7.87 9.72 -11.37
N LEU A 185 -8.17 9.49 -10.09
CA LEU A 185 -9.51 9.67 -9.53
C LEU A 185 -9.76 11.08 -8.97
N ARG A 186 -8.69 11.87 -8.75
CA ARG A 186 -8.83 13.27 -8.34
C ARG A 186 -9.59 14.05 -9.42
N PRO A 187 -10.63 14.82 -9.07
CA PRO A 187 -11.23 15.76 -9.99
C PRO A 187 -10.13 16.67 -10.56
N ARG A 188 -10.04 16.79 -11.88
CA ARG A 188 -9.34 17.94 -12.45
C ARG A 188 -10.12 19.15 -12.00
N SER A 189 -9.55 19.96 -11.10
CA SER A 189 -10.06 21.31 -10.85
C SER A 189 -10.30 21.93 -12.22
N ALA A 190 -11.54 22.35 -12.47
CA ALA A 190 -11.95 22.96 -13.72
C ALA A 190 -11.00 24.12 -14.03
N SER A 191 -10.01 23.85 -14.88
CA SER A 191 -9.08 24.85 -15.37
C SER A 191 -9.88 25.71 -16.33
N ALA A 192 -10.12 26.94 -15.89
CA ALA A 192 -10.67 28.07 -16.64
C ALA A 192 -12.07 27.88 -17.21
N ALA A 193 -13.03 28.55 -16.59
CA ALA A 193 -14.23 29.04 -17.25
C ALA A 193 -13.85 29.57 -18.64
N ALA A 194 -14.33 28.91 -19.69
CA ALA A 194 -14.39 29.55 -21.00
C ALA A 194 -15.22 30.82 -20.80
N PRO A 195 -14.73 32.02 -21.14
CA PRO A 195 -15.56 33.21 -21.12
C PRO A 195 -16.78 32.94 -22.00
N ALA A 196 -17.96 33.19 -21.45
CA ALA A 196 -19.22 33.03 -22.17
C ALA A 196 -19.12 33.78 -23.52
N PRO A 197 -19.60 33.20 -24.63
CA PRO A 197 -19.71 33.95 -25.88
C PRO A 197 -20.68 35.11 -25.63
N SER A 198 -20.14 36.33 -25.61
CA SER A 198 -20.92 37.57 -25.61
C SER A 198 -21.81 37.56 -26.85
N GLY A 199 -23.06 37.18 -26.65
CA GLY A 199 -24.08 37.24 -27.69
C GLY A 199 -24.51 38.68 -27.96
N LEU A 200 -24.94 38.87 -29.21
CA LEU A 200 -25.88 39.87 -29.72
C LEU A 200 -25.33 41.21 -30.24
N ILE A 201 -25.09 41.16 -31.55
CA ILE A 201 -25.54 42.16 -32.52
C ILE A 201 -26.99 42.59 -32.22
N ALA A 202 -27.22 43.90 -32.09
CA ALA A 202 -28.49 44.51 -32.42
C ALA A 202 -28.22 45.72 -33.32
N VAL A 203 -28.33 45.48 -34.62
CA VAL A 203 -28.59 46.52 -35.62
C VAL A 203 -30.06 46.87 -35.52
N ARG A 204 -30.38 48.14 -35.22
CA ARG A 204 -31.55 48.86 -35.73
C ARG A 204 -31.28 50.35 -35.65
#